data_AF-A0A978SS61-F1
#
_entry.id   AF-A0A978SS61-F1
#
_cell.length_a   1.000
_cell.length_b   1.000
_cell.length_c   1.000
_cell.angle_alpha   90.00
_cell.angle_beta   90.00
_cell.angle_gamma   90.00
#
_symmetry.space_group_name_H-M   'P 1'
#
loop_
_entity.id
_entity.type
_entity.pdbx_description
1 polymer ?
#
loop_
_entity_poly.entity_id
_entity_poly.type
_entity_poly.pdbx_seq_one_letter_code
_entity_poly.pdbx_strand_id
1 'polypeptide(L)'
;MSKPIFELVDSLPTDNLTVKSLRALDFVIPGEWKNIVGFTNTIREVTGETDENLIQQIGERAIWLYNDKSQGYQTALWLYQTIDSASTALGTAAMANKIGESISFLSFLNKITPKAEKAQAIDLSLKVIVELLAFCQINGIPGDSIGDFLSALADYGGESLMRMAALVCFDGLLPLGPDFIMKVQERLTQMGASDFQENQGFRQISDLIPGGNIAVKLGFITESFNSVAGWLSNFVAARGLTPQNVANNLSRFIEIAEDKLDYLAAFLDMTTNYYEHTGIQTLARRLIERAAAEI
;
A
#
# COMPACT_ATOMS: atom_id res chain seq x y z
N MET A 1 -4.72 -22.62 -3.62
CA MET A 1 -3.59 -22.14 -4.44
C MET A 1 -3.74 -20.64 -4.57
N SER A 2 -2.67 -19.86 -4.40
CA SER A 2 -2.69 -18.43 -4.75
C SER A 2 -2.99 -18.30 -6.24
N LYS A 3 -3.66 -17.21 -6.64
CA LYS A 3 -3.85 -16.93 -8.07
C LYS A 3 -2.47 -16.77 -8.75
N PRO A 4 -2.30 -17.22 -10.00
CA PRO A 4 -1.10 -16.94 -10.78
C PRO A 4 -0.86 -15.44 -10.89
N ILE A 5 0.41 -15.02 -10.94
CA ILE A 5 0.78 -13.60 -11.02
C ILE A 5 0.20 -12.91 -12.27
N PHE A 6 0.20 -13.58 -13.42
CA PHE A 6 -0.34 -12.99 -14.65
C PHE A 6 -1.84 -12.68 -14.51
N GLU A 7 -2.65 -13.58 -13.92
CA GLU A 7 -4.07 -13.33 -13.69
C GLU A 7 -4.30 -12.14 -12.75
N LEU A 8 -3.46 -11.99 -11.72
CA LEU A 8 -3.55 -10.87 -10.78
C LEU A 8 -3.28 -9.53 -11.50
N VAL A 9 -2.25 -9.48 -12.34
CA VAL A 9 -1.86 -8.28 -13.10
C VAL A 9 -2.87 -7.96 -14.20
N ASP A 10 -3.40 -8.97 -14.88
CA ASP A 10 -4.43 -8.82 -15.91
C ASP A 10 -5.78 -8.36 -15.32
N SER A 11 -6.04 -8.73 -14.06
CA SER A 11 -7.27 -8.35 -13.34
C SER A 11 -7.20 -6.98 -12.68
N LEU A 12 -6.06 -6.28 -12.74
CA LEU A 12 -5.95 -4.95 -12.14
C LEU A 12 -6.93 -3.98 -12.82
N PRO A 13 -7.64 -3.13 -12.05
CA PRO A 13 -8.55 -2.16 -12.62
C PRO A 13 -7.79 -1.10 -13.41
N THR A 14 -8.29 -0.73 -14.60
CA THR A 14 -7.78 0.40 -15.38
C THR A 14 -8.42 1.73 -14.97
N ASP A 15 -9.64 1.66 -14.41
CA ASP A 15 -10.40 2.78 -13.85
C ASP A 15 -11.33 2.33 -12.72
N ASN A 16 -11.03 2.76 -11.49
CA ASN A 16 -11.89 2.60 -10.31
C ASN A 16 -11.49 3.66 -9.25
N LEU A 17 -12.10 3.62 -8.05
CA LEU A 17 -11.76 4.58 -6.99
C LEU A 17 -10.31 4.48 -6.53
N THR A 18 -9.71 3.29 -6.43
CA THR A 18 -8.26 3.14 -6.13
C THR A 18 -7.43 3.88 -7.18
N VAL A 19 -7.64 3.60 -8.47
CA VAL A 19 -6.88 4.20 -9.56
C VAL A 19 -7.09 5.71 -9.64
N LYS A 20 -8.32 6.20 -9.45
CA LYS A 20 -8.63 7.64 -9.42
C LYS A 20 -7.96 8.33 -8.25
N SER A 21 -7.95 7.72 -7.07
CA SER A 21 -7.27 8.24 -5.88
C SER A 21 -5.75 8.31 -6.09
N LEU A 22 -5.16 7.25 -6.66
CA LEU A 22 -3.72 7.24 -6.98
C LEU A 22 -3.37 8.28 -8.05
N ARG A 23 -4.18 8.44 -9.11
CA ARG A 23 -4.02 9.51 -10.10
C ARG A 23 -4.13 10.91 -9.47
N ALA A 24 -4.97 11.07 -8.45
CA ALA A 24 -5.07 12.33 -7.73
C ALA A 24 -3.80 12.70 -6.97
N LEU A 25 -2.88 11.75 -6.74
CA LEU A 25 -1.57 11.97 -6.14
C LEU A 25 -0.46 12.23 -7.15
N ASP A 26 -0.76 12.35 -8.46
CA ASP A 26 0.27 12.68 -9.45
C ASP A 26 0.96 14.02 -9.14
N PHE A 27 0.28 15.00 -8.53
CA PHE A 27 0.93 16.23 -8.08
C PHE A 27 2.01 16.02 -7.00
N VAL A 28 1.93 14.91 -6.25
CA VAL A 28 2.90 14.52 -5.21
C VAL A 28 4.15 13.92 -5.86
N ILE A 29 3.98 13.13 -6.92
CA ILE A 29 5.06 12.43 -7.63
C ILE A 29 4.84 12.49 -9.15
N PRO A 30 5.04 13.66 -9.78
CA PRO A 30 4.60 13.92 -11.14
C PRO A 30 5.20 12.97 -12.17
N GLY A 31 4.34 12.21 -12.85
CA GLY A 31 4.75 11.29 -13.92
C GLY A 31 5.48 10.04 -13.46
N GLU A 32 5.68 9.85 -12.16
CA GLU A 32 6.39 8.69 -11.60
C GLU A 32 5.59 7.40 -11.76
N TRP A 33 4.26 7.46 -11.66
CA TRP A 33 3.40 6.27 -11.71
C TRP A 33 2.50 6.23 -12.94
N LYS A 34 2.48 5.06 -13.57
CA LYS A 34 1.53 4.71 -14.62
C LYS A 34 0.72 3.50 -14.17
N ASN A 35 -0.59 3.52 -14.39
CA ASN A 35 -1.44 2.36 -14.13
C ASN A 35 -1.30 1.32 -15.26
N ILE A 36 -0.18 0.61 -15.30
CA ILE A 36 0.05 -0.46 -16.27
C ILE A 36 -0.73 -1.68 -15.80
N VAL A 37 -1.57 -2.21 -16.71
CA VAL A 37 -2.41 -3.39 -16.52
C VAL A 37 -2.13 -4.35 -17.66
N GLY A 38 -2.11 -5.65 -17.35
CA GLY A 38 -1.80 -6.71 -18.30
C GLY A 38 -0.35 -7.17 -18.17
N PHE A 39 -0.13 -8.45 -17.91
CA PHE A 39 1.19 -9.01 -17.63
C PHE A 39 2.16 -8.81 -18.81
N THR A 40 1.70 -9.06 -20.03
CA THR A 40 2.48 -8.82 -21.25
C THR A 40 2.78 -7.33 -21.46
N ASN A 41 1.85 -6.43 -21.12
CA ASN A 41 2.08 -4.99 -21.22
C ASN A 41 3.14 -4.55 -20.21
N THR A 42 3.12 -5.11 -19.00
CA THR A 42 4.15 -4.87 -17.99
C THR A 42 5.50 -5.37 -18.46
N ILE A 43 5.59 -6.54 -19.10
CA ILE A 43 6.86 -7.03 -19.68
C ILE A 43 7.40 -6.00 -20.68
N ARG A 44 6.57 -5.59 -21.65
CA ARG A 44 6.98 -4.60 -22.67
C ARG A 44 7.44 -3.28 -22.08
N GLU A 45 6.72 -2.72 -21.09
CA GLU A 45 7.13 -1.46 -20.47
C GLU A 45 8.43 -1.61 -19.67
N VAL A 46 8.59 -2.70 -18.91
CA VAL A 46 9.74 -2.90 -18.03
C VAL A 46 11.01 -3.20 -18.82
N THR A 47 10.92 -4.01 -19.86
CA THR A 47 12.11 -4.49 -20.60
C THR A 47 12.36 -3.73 -21.89
N GLY A 48 11.36 -3.04 -22.43
CA GLY A 48 11.42 -2.43 -23.76
C GLY A 48 11.33 -3.44 -24.91
N GLU A 49 11.06 -4.71 -24.62
CA GLU A 49 11.09 -5.77 -25.62
C GLU A 49 9.87 -5.79 -26.53
N THR A 50 10.09 -6.13 -27.80
CA THR A 50 9.06 -6.29 -28.83
C THR A 50 9.03 -7.67 -29.48
N ASP A 51 10.03 -8.51 -29.23
CA ASP A 51 10.06 -9.89 -29.71
C ASP A 51 9.11 -10.76 -28.87
N GLU A 52 8.06 -11.30 -29.49
CA GLU A 52 7.04 -12.10 -28.81
C GLU A 52 7.60 -13.38 -28.18
N ASN A 53 8.64 -14.00 -28.76
CA ASN A 53 9.26 -15.19 -28.18
C ASN A 53 10.06 -14.84 -26.92
N LEU A 54 10.73 -13.68 -26.90
CA LEU A 54 11.47 -13.23 -25.73
C LEU A 54 10.51 -12.78 -24.62
N ILE A 55 9.46 -12.06 -24.97
CA ILE A 55 8.37 -11.70 -24.04
C ILE A 55 7.76 -12.95 -23.40
N GLN A 56 7.51 -13.99 -24.19
CA GLN A 56 6.99 -15.26 -23.67
C GLN A 56 7.97 -15.92 -22.69
N GLN A 57 9.27 -16.01 -23.03
CA GLN A 57 10.28 -16.60 -22.15
C GLN A 57 10.39 -15.85 -20.82
N ILE A 58 10.42 -14.52 -20.85
CA ILE A 58 10.42 -13.68 -19.65
C ILE A 58 9.18 -13.94 -18.81
N GLY A 59 8.01 -14.01 -19.45
CA GLY A 59 6.75 -14.31 -18.78
C GLY A 59 6.74 -15.67 -18.08
N GLU A 60 7.18 -16.72 -18.77
CA GLU A 60 7.28 -18.08 -18.21
C GLU A 60 8.27 -18.13 -17.03
N ARG A 61 9.42 -17.46 -17.14
CA ARG A 61 10.40 -17.40 -16.06
C ARG A 61 9.89 -16.63 -14.85
N ALA A 62 9.21 -15.51 -15.06
CA ALA A 62 8.57 -14.74 -14.00
C ALA A 62 7.47 -15.55 -13.28
N ILE A 63 6.66 -16.31 -14.01
CA ILE A 63 5.66 -17.21 -13.44
C ILE A 63 6.32 -18.31 -12.60
N TRP A 64 7.44 -18.88 -13.08
CA TRP A 64 8.21 -19.87 -12.32
C TRP A 64 8.73 -19.29 -11.00
N LEU A 65 9.36 -18.10 -11.05
CA LEU A 65 9.90 -17.40 -9.86
C LEU A 65 8.80 -17.11 -8.84
N TYR A 66 7.60 -16.69 -9.29
CA TYR A 66 6.47 -16.45 -8.41
C TYR A 66 5.93 -17.73 -7.75
N ASN A 67 6.00 -18.87 -8.43
CA ASN A 67 5.50 -20.14 -7.90
C ASN A 67 6.48 -20.85 -6.97
N ASP A 68 7.76 -20.50 -7.02
CA ASP A 68 8.76 -20.97 -6.08
C ASP A 68 8.60 -20.26 -4.73
N LYS A 69 8.05 -20.99 -3.74
CA LYS A 69 7.81 -20.49 -2.39
C LYS A 69 9.08 -20.03 -1.66
N SER A 70 10.25 -20.51 -2.07
CA SER A 70 11.52 -20.06 -1.48
C SER A 70 11.88 -18.62 -1.86
N GLN A 71 11.22 -18.05 -2.88
CA GLN A 71 11.50 -16.70 -3.38
C GLN A 71 10.70 -15.58 -2.66
N GLY A 72 9.80 -15.90 -1.73
CA GLY A 72 9.10 -14.90 -0.91
C GLY A 72 8.00 -14.07 -1.60
N TYR A 73 7.90 -14.05 -2.94
CA TYR A 73 6.93 -13.21 -3.67
C TYR A 73 5.46 -13.46 -3.29
N GLN A 74 5.06 -14.71 -3.04
CA GLN A 74 3.69 -15.02 -2.59
C GLN A 74 3.40 -14.50 -1.18
N THR A 75 4.41 -14.53 -0.30
CA THR A 75 4.31 -13.98 1.05
C THR A 75 4.19 -12.46 0.99
N ALA A 76 4.97 -11.80 0.13
CA ALA A 76 4.87 -10.36 -0.10
C ALA A 76 3.49 -9.96 -0.66
N LEU A 77 2.95 -10.71 -1.63
CA LEU A 77 1.58 -10.48 -2.11
C LEU A 77 0.57 -10.61 -0.98
N TRP A 78 0.66 -11.68 -0.20
CA TRP A 78 -0.25 -11.93 0.91
C TRP A 78 -0.19 -10.80 1.94
N LEU A 79 0.99 -10.27 2.26
CA LEU A 79 1.16 -9.11 3.14
C LEU A 79 0.40 -7.88 2.62
N TYR A 80 0.58 -7.53 1.34
CA TYR A 80 -0.12 -6.40 0.70
C TYR A 80 -1.65 -6.56 0.70
N GLN A 81 -2.15 -7.76 0.40
CA GLN A 81 -3.59 -8.05 0.41
C GLN A 81 -4.18 -8.04 1.83
N THR A 82 -3.39 -8.52 2.80
CA THR A 82 -3.83 -8.66 4.19
C THR A 82 -4.02 -7.31 4.86
N ILE A 83 -3.07 -6.38 4.69
CA ILE A 83 -3.14 -5.09 5.36
C ILE A 83 -4.29 -4.19 4.86
N ASP A 84 -4.63 -4.28 3.57
CA ASP A 84 -5.80 -3.58 3.01
C ASP A 84 -7.12 -4.26 3.42
N SER A 85 -7.19 -5.60 3.38
CA SER A 85 -8.42 -6.32 3.72
C SER A 85 -8.80 -6.28 5.21
N ALA A 86 -7.81 -6.13 6.11
CA ALA A 86 -8.04 -5.94 7.53
C ALA A 86 -8.84 -4.66 7.86
N SER A 87 -8.83 -3.66 6.97
CA SER A 87 -9.54 -2.38 7.14
C SER A 87 -10.96 -2.37 6.53
N THR A 88 -11.30 -3.33 5.66
CA THR A 88 -12.49 -3.25 4.77
C THR A 88 -13.67 -4.14 5.19
N ALA A 89 -13.63 -4.74 6.38
CA ALA A 89 -14.52 -5.83 6.84
C ALA A 89 -16.05 -5.56 6.82
N LEU A 90 -16.54 -4.37 6.43
CA LEU A 90 -17.98 -4.03 6.44
C LEU A 90 -18.51 -3.33 5.17
N GLY A 91 -17.70 -3.08 4.13
CA GLY A 91 -18.10 -2.13 3.05
C GLY A 91 -18.37 -2.69 1.65
N THR A 92 -17.73 -3.79 1.25
CA THR A 92 -17.61 -4.17 -0.17
C THR A 92 -18.89 -4.77 -0.77
N ALA A 93 -19.69 -5.51 0.00
CA ALA A 93 -20.93 -6.11 -0.49
C ALA A 93 -22.01 -5.07 -0.88
N ALA A 94 -21.98 -3.87 -0.29
CA ALA A 94 -22.96 -2.81 -0.57
C ALA A 94 -22.61 -1.96 -1.81
N MET A 95 -21.37 -2.03 -2.30
CA MET A 95 -20.88 -1.18 -3.40
C MET A 95 -20.89 -1.87 -4.77
N ALA A 96 -20.84 -3.21 -4.83
CA ALA A 96 -20.93 -3.96 -6.09
C ALA A 96 -22.20 -3.66 -6.91
N ASN A 97 -23.28 -3.25 -6.25
CA ASN A 97 -24.57 -2.93 -6.88
C ASN A 97 -24.78 -1.44 -7.20
N LYS A 98 -23.81 -0.54 -6.93
CA LYS A 98 -24.05 0.92 -6.92
C LYS A 98 -23.31 1.75 -7.99
N ILE A 99 -22.77 1.11 -9.02
CA ILE A 99 -21.99 1.75 -10.10
C ILE A 99 -22.83 2.69 -11.01
N GLY A 100 -24.08 3.04 -10.65
CA GLY A 100 -25.00 3.81 -11.50
C GLY A 100 -25.72 5.03 -10.90
N GLU A 101 -25.66 5.29 -9.59
CA GLU A 101 -26.47 6.37 -8.98
C GLU A 101 -25.66 7.28 -8.04
N SER A 102 -25.37 8.49 -8.49
CA SER A 102 -24.66 9.54 -7.73
C SER A 102 -25.36 9.94 -6.42
N ILE A 103 -26.69 9.80 -6.34
CA ILE A 103 -27.49 10.19 -5.17
C ILE A 103 -27.46 9.12 -4.05
N SER A 104 -27.16 7.86 -4.38
CA SER A 104 -27.10 6.73 -3.43
C SER A 104 -25.81 6.71 -2.58
N PHE A 105 -24.77 7.40 -3.05
CA PHE A 105 -23.41 7.41 -2.51
C PHE A 105 -23.25 8.30 -1.27
N LEU A 106 -23.85 9.50 -1.27
CA LEU A 106 -23.80 10.42 -0.12
C LEU A 106 -24.52 9.86 1.12
N SER A 107 -25.54 9.01 0.93
CA SER A 107 -26.25 8.35 2.04
C SER A 107 -25.39 7.32 2.78
N PHE A 108 -24.38 6.78 2.11
CA PHE A 108 -23.43 5.82 2.67
C PHE A 108 -22.40 6.51 3.58
N LEU A 109 -21.90 7.70 3.20
CA LEU A 109 -20.94 8.48 4.00
C LEU A 109 -21.48 8.83 5.40
N ASN A 110 -22.78 9.06 5.54
CA ASN A 110 -23.42 9.33 6.83
C ASN A 110 -23.39 8.15 7.81
N LYS A 111 -23.00 6.95 7.37
CA LYS A 111 -22.82 5.75 8.22
C LYS A 111 -21.36 5.43 8.51
N ILE A 112 -20.42 6.17 7.92
CA ILE A 112 -18.99 5.99 8.15
C ILE A 112 -18.61 6.73 9.43
N THR A 113 -18.01 6.04 10.38
CA THR A 113 -17.44 6.66 11.58
C THR A 113 -15.92 6.70 11.41
N PRO A 114 -15.27 7.88 11.48
CA PRO A 114 -13.82 7.95 11.49
C PRO A 114 -13.25 7.05 12.59
N LYS A 115 -12.23 6.26 12.24
CA LYS A 115 -11.53 5.44 13.25
C LYS A 115 -10.93 6.35 14.32
N ALA A 116 -10.87 5.85 15.56
CA ALA A 116 -10.18 6.55 16.63
C ALA A 116 -8.70 6.76 16.26
N GLU A 117 -8.11 7.88 16.68
CA GLU A 117 -6.70 8.24 16.39
C GLU A 117 -5.73 7.10 16.73
N LYS A 118 -6.00 6.39 17.83
CA LYS A 118 -5.24 5.21 18.26
C LYS A 118 -5.22 4.09 17.20
N ALA A 119 -6.36 3.81 16.59
CA ALA A 119 -6.48 2.78 15.55
C ALA A 119 -5.79 3.22 14.25
N GLN A 120 -5.92 4.49 13.87
CA GLN A 120 -5.22 5.06 12.71
C GLN A 120 -3.70 4.98 12.88
N ALA A 121 -3.19 5.27 14.08
CA ALA A 121 -1.76 5.15 14.36
C ALA A 121 -1.26 3.69 14.27
N ILE A 122 -2.05 2.72 14.74
CA ILE A 122 -1.73 1.30 14.58
C ILE A 122 -1.74 0.94 13.09
N ASP A 123 -2.80 1.26 12.36
CA ASP A 123 -2.95 0.91 10.93
C ASP A 123 -1.80 1.47 10.08
N LEU A 124 -1.46 2.76 10.25
CA LEU A 124 -0.31 3.38 9.58
C LEU A 124 1.01 2.70 9.95
N SER A 125 1.24 2.41 11.24
CA SER A 125 2.46 1.70 11.68
C SER A 125 2.56 0.30 11.06
N LEU A 126 1.45 -0.44 10.99
CA LEU A 126 1.41 -1.78 10.40
C LEU A 126 1.61 -1.75 8.88
N LYS A 127 1.11 -0.73 8.19
CA LYS A 127 1.35 -0.51 6.76
C LYS A 127 2.83 -0.26 6.45
N VAL A 128 3.54 0.48 7.31
CA VAL A 128 5.01 0.61 7.22
C VAL A 128 5.70 -0.74 7.43
N ILE A 129 5.24 -1.53 8.41
CA ILE A 129 5.81 -2.86 8.68
C ILE A 129 5.56 -3.83 7.54
N VAL A 130 4.37 -3.79 6.94
CA VAL A 130 4.07 -4.60 5.75
C VAL A 130 4.97 -4.21 4.59
N GLU A 131 5.23 -2.92 4.37
CA GLU A 131 6.18 -2.51 3.33
C GLU A 131 7.59 -3.07 3.59
N LEU A 132 8.07 -2.96 4.83
CA LEU A 132 9.37 -3.51 5.23
C LEU A 132 9.43 -5.02 5.02
N LEU A 133 8.44 -5.76 5.54
CA LEU A 133 8.41 -7.21 5.45
C LEU A 133 8.29 -7.67 4.00
N ALA A 134 7.45 -7.01 3.19
CA ALA A 134 7.31 -7.32 1.77
C ALA A 134 8.61 -7.01 1.01
N PHE A 135 9.29 -5.91 1.32
CA PHE A 135 10.63 -5.61 0.80
C PHE A 135 11.62 -6.75 1.13
N CYS A 136 11.66 -7.21 2.38
CA CYS A 136 12.57 -8.29 2.76
C CYS A 136 12.25 -9.60 2.03
N GLN A 137 10.97 -9.95 1.90
CA GLN A 137 10.51 -11.14 1.19
C GLN A 137 10.88 -11.09 -0.30
N ILE A 138 10.65 -9.94 -0.97
CA ILE A 138 10.95 -9.76 -2.39
C ILE A 138 12.45 -9.87 -2.69
N ASN A 139 13.29 -9.39 -1.77
CA ASN A 139 14.74 -9.39 -1.92
C ASN A 139 15.43 -10.62 -1.31
N GLY A 140 14.67 -11.54 -0.70
CA GLY A 140 15.23 -12.74 -0.06
C GLY A 140 16.15 -12.45 1.14
N ILE A 141 15.93 -11.34 1.84
CA ILE A 141 16.72 -10.92 3.00
C ILE A 141 15.94 -11.12 4.32
N PRO A 142 16.62 -11.14 5.49
CA PRO A 142 15.96 -11.30 6.79
C PRO A 142 14.89 -10.23 7.06
N GLY A 143 13.79 -10.63 7.71
CA GLY A 143 12.63 -9.76 7.98
C GLY A 143 12.88 -8.61 8.96
N ASP A 144 14.05 -8.56 9.60
CA ASP A 144 14.49 -7.50 10.51
C ASP A 144 15.49 -6.52 9.87
N SER A 145 15.66 -6.56 8.55
CA SER A 145 16.60 -5.72 7.78
C SER A 145 16.12 -4.26 7.61
N ILE A 146 15.89 -3.55 8.71
CA ILE A 146 15.41 -2.15 8.71
C ILE A 146 16.34 -1.24 7.92
N GLY A 147 17.66 -1.40 8.06
CA GLY A 147 18.65 -0.55 7.38
C GLY A 147 18.66 -0.69 5.86
N ASP A 148 18.49 -1.92 5.35
CA ASP A 148 18.39 -2.18 3.91
C ASP A 148 17.10 -1.58 3.35
N PHE A 149 15.99 -1.71 4.10
CA PHE A 149 14.73 -1.10 3.73
C PHE A 149 14.82 0.43 3.67
N LEU A 150 15.42 1.07 4.68
CA LEU A 150 15.63 2.53 4.68
C LEU A 150 16.48 3.01 3.51
N SER A 151 17.51 2.24 3.16
CA SER A 151 18.36 2.55 2.02
C SER A 151 17.56 2.45 0.72
N ALA A 152 16.75 1.40 0.57
CA ALA A 152 15.91 1.20 -0.60
C ALA A 152 14.84 2.28 -0.78
N LEU A 153 14.29 2.86 0.31
CA LEU A 153 13.31 3.95 0.22
C LEU A 153 13.82 5.19 -0.53
N ALA A 154 15.13 5.41 -0.59
CA ALA A 154 15.72 6.49 -1.39
C ALA A 154 15.61 6.24 -2.91
N ASP A 155 15.58 4.97 -3.30
CA ASP A 155 15.54 4.51 -4.69
C ASP A 155 14.13 4.06 -5.13
N TYR A 156 13.12 4.25 -4.28
CA TYR A 156 11.73 3.97 -4.64
C TYR A 156 11.29 4.91 -5.78
N GLY A 157 10.85 4.30 -6.87
CA GLY A 157 10.15 4.94 -7.99
C GLY A 157 8.86 4.20 -8.33
N GLY A 158 8.16 4.66 -9.37
CA GLY A 158 7.04 3.92 -9.93
C GLY A 158 5.93 3.58 -8.93
N GLU A 159 5.46 2.35 -9.00
CA GLU A 159 4.40 1.84 -8.13
C GLU A 159 4.77 1.77 -6.64
N SER A 160 6.04 1.53 -6.29
CA SER A 160 6.48 1.51 -4.89
C SER A 160 6.48 2.92 -4.29
N LEU A 161 6.96 3.91 -5.04
CA LEU A 161 6.91 5.31 -4.61
C LEU A 161 5.46 5.81 -4.51
N MET A 162 4.59 5.42 -5.45
CA MET A 162 3.16 5.74 -5.40
C MET A 162 2.46 5.11 -4.18
N ARG A 163 2.80 3.87 -3.82
CA ARG A 163 2.30 3.25 -2.59
C ARG A 163 2.68 4.06 -1.35
N MET A 164 3.93 4.50 -1.26
CA MET A 164 4.40 5.32 -0.14
C MET A 164 3.81 6.74 -0.15
N ALA A 165 3.60 7.33 -1.32
CA ALA A 165 2.89 8.61 -1.46
C ALA A 165 1.45 8.50 -0.95
N ALA A 166 0.75 7.42 -1.33
CA ALA A 166 -0.59 7.12 -0.86
C ALA A 166 -0.63 6.84 0.64
N LEU A 167 0.34 6.11 1.20
CA LEU A 167 0.48 5.92 2.65
C LEU A 167 0.59 7.27 3.39
N VAL A 168 1.49 8.14 2.96
CA VAL A 168 1.69 9.46 3.59
C VAL A 168 0.42 10.31 3.49
N CYS A 169 -0.23 10.31 2.33
CA CYS A 169 -1.39 11.17 2.09
C CYS A 169 -2.67 10.63 2.75
N PHE A 170 -2.99 9.35 2.52
CA PHE A 170 -4.28 8.76 2.87
C PHE A 170 -4.34 8.22 4.29
N ASP A 171 -3.23 7.67 4.82
CA ASP A 171 -3.17 7.09 6.16
C ASP A 171 -2.43 8.00 7.17
N GLY A 172 -1.62 8.94 6.68
CA GLY A 172 -0.95 9.94 7.50
C GLY A 172 -1.72 11.26 7.56
N LEU A 173 -1.54 12.09 6.54
CA LEU A 173 -1.97 13.48 6.54
C LEU A 173 -3.49 13.66 6.69
N LEU A 174 -4.29 12.92 5.93
CA LEU A 174 -5.75 13.06 5.99
C LEU A 174 -6.36 12.66 7.34
N PRO A 175 -6.08 11.48 7.92
CA PRO A 175 -6.71 11.06 9.18
C PRO A 175 -6.04 11.63 10.43
N LEU A 176 -4.73 11.88 10.41
CA LEU A 176 -3.96 12.24 11.61
C LEU A 176 -3.48 13.70 11.60
N GLY A 177 -3.56 14.38 10.46
CA GLY A 177 -3.18 15.78 10.30
C GLY A 177 -1.70 15.98 9.97
N PRO A 178 -1.22 17.25 9.95
CA PRO A 178 0.14 17.58 9.53
C PRO A 178 1.22 16.99 10.45
N ASP A 179 0.90 16.81 11.74
CA ASP A 179 1.82 16.26 12.75
C ASP A 179 1.71 14.74 12.92
N PHE A 180 1.19 14.02 11.92
CA PHE A 180 0.89 12.59 12.04
C PHE A 180 2.07 11.75 12.50
N ILE A 181 3.29 12.07 12.06
CA ILE A 181 4.51 11.33 12.41
C ILE A 181 4.71 11.37 13.93
N MET A 182 4.70 12.57 14.51
CA MET A 182 4.86 12.77 15.95
C MET A 182 3.73 12.08 16.72
N LYS A 183 2.48 12.22 16.26
CA LYS A 183 1.33 11.55 16.88
C LYS A 183 1.48 10.04 16.89
N VAL A 184 1.91 9.42 15.79
CA VAL A 184 2.13 7.97 15.75
C VAL A 184 3.24 7.57 16.71
N GLN A 185 4.36 8.29 16.74
CA GLN A 185 5.47 8.01 17.67
C GLN A 185 5.01 8.07 19.12
N GLU A 186 4.32 9.15 19.53
CA GLU A 186 3.77 9.28 20.88
C GLU A 186 2.81 8.13 21.20
N ARG A 187 1.91 7.79 20.27
CA ARG A 187 0.94 6.71 20.48
C ARG A 187 1.60 5.34 20.61
N LEU A 188 2.59 5.02 19.77
CA LEU A 188 3.33 3.76 19.85
C LEU A 188 4.03 3.59 21.21
N THR A 189 4.57 4.68 21.79
CA THR A 189 5.19 4.63 23.13
C THR A 189 4.18 4.45 24.27
N GLN A 190 2.92 4.83 24.07
CA GLN A 190 1.85 4.73 25.06
C GLN A 190 1.03 3.44 24.93
N MET A 191 1.16 2.72 23.82
CA MET A 191 0.40 1.52 23.54
C MET A 191 0.99 0.29 24.23
N GLY A 192 0.09 -0.60 24.67
CA GLY A 192 0.44 -1.91 25.23
C GLY A 192 0.11 -3.06 24.28
N ALA A 193 0.49 -4.27 24.70
CA ALA A 193 0.19 -5.52 23.97
C ALA A 193 -1.30 -5.69 23.62
N SER A 194 -2.21 -5.32 24.53
CA SER A 194 -3.66 -5.42 24.35
C SER A 194 -4.15 -4.62 23.14
N ASP A 195 -3.57 -3.45 22.90
CA ASP A 195 -4.01 -2.53 21.85
C ASP A 195 -3.79 -3.11 20.45
N PHE A 196 -2.67 -3.81 20.27
CA PHE A 196 -2.33 -4.48 19.03
C PHE A 196 -3.05 -5.82 18.87
N GLN A 197 -3.25 -6.56 19.96
CA GLN A 197 -3.96 -7.84 19.91
C GLN A 197 -5.43 -7.68 19.48
N GLU A 198 -6.04 -6.53 19.73
CA GLU A 198 -7.39 -6.20 19.25
C GLU A 198 -7.41 -5.79 17.76
N ASN A 199 -6.30 -5.36 17.19
CA ASN A 199 -6.20 -4.99 15.78
C ASN A 199 -6.12 -6.25 14.88
N GLN A 200 -7.03 -6.35 13.90
CA GLN A 200 -7.10 -7.50 13.00
C GLN A 200 -5.88 -7.62 12.10
N GLY A 201 -5.37 -6.52 11.56
CA GLY A 201 -4.19 -6.51 10.70
C GLY A 201 -2.97 -7.07 11.44
N PHE A 202 -2.74 -6.59 12.67
CA PHE A 202 -1.68 -7.10 13.53
C PHE A 202 -1.81 -8.60 13.78
N ARG A 203 -3.00 -9.08 14.15
CA ARG A 203 -3.22 -10.52 14.40
C ARG A 203 -2.90 -11.38 13.18
N GLN A 204 -3.23 -10.89 11.97
CA GLN A 204 -3.00 -11.65 10.75
C GLN A 204 -1.50 -11.73 10.41
N ILE A 205 -0.77 -10.62 10.47
CA ILE A 205 0.64 -10.57 10.06
C ILE A 205 1.63 -10.86 11.21
N SER A 206 1.14 -10.98 12.44
CA SER A 206 1.93 -11.11 13.67
C SER A 206 3.09 -12.08 13.54
N ASP A 207 2.85 -13.23 12.91
CA ASP A 207 3.82 -14.34 12.86
C ASP A 207 5.01 -14.05 11.94
N LEU A 208 4.89 -13.07 11.04
CA LEU A 208 5.98 -12.59 10.19
C LEU A 208 6.74 -11.42 10.81
N ILE A 209 6.21 -10.79 11.86
CA ILE A 209 6.90 -9.70 12.56
C ILE A 209 8.03 -10.30 13.42
N PRO A 210 9.28 -9.85 13.25
CA PRO A 210 10.41 -10.27 14.08
C PRO A 210 10.15 -10.13 15.58
N GLY A 211 10.46 -11.18 16.33
CA GLY A 211 10.36 -11.18 17.80
C GLY A 211 9.69 -12.43 18.36
N GLY A 212 10.27 -12.98 19.43
CA GLY A 212 9.77 -14.22 20.06
C GLY A 212 8.52 -14.04 20.93
N ASN A 213 8.10 -12.80 21.21
CA ASN A 213 6.89 -12.50 21.99
C ASN A 213 6.32 -11.14 21.59
N ILE A 214 5.11 -10.83 22.06
CA ILE A 214 4.39 -9.60 21.73
C ILE A 214 5.20 -8.33 22.07
N ALA A 215 5.89 -8.28 23.20
CA ALA A 215 6.65 -7.10 23.60
C ALA A 215 7.81 -6.82 22.64
N VAL A 216 8.52 -7.86 22.20
CA VAL A 216 9.61 -7.73 21.21
C VAL A 216 9.05 -7.29 19.86
N LYS A 217 7.92 -7.87 19.42
CA LYS A 217 7.25 -7.46 18.17
C LYS A 217 6.83 -6.00 18.19
N LEU A 218 6.27 -5.51 19.30
CA LEU A 218 5.93 -4.09 19.45
C LEU A 218 7.16 -3.18 19.45
N GLY A 219 8.25 -3.64 20.08
CA GLY A 219 9.55 -2.97 19.99
C GLY A 219 10.02 -2.82 18.54
N PHE A 220 9.95 -3.91 17.76
CA PHE A 220 10.29 -3.90 16.35
C PHE A 220 9.40 -2.95 15.52
N ILE A 221 8.08 -2.92 15.78
CA ILE A 221 7.16 -1.99 15.12
C ILE A 221 7.56 -0.55 15.40
N THR A 222 7.83 -0.25 16.67
CA THR A 222 8.21 1.10 17.13
C THR A 222 9.54 1.54 16.52
N GLU A 223 10.54 0.66 16.55
CA GLU A 223 11.87 0.92 15.98
C GLU A 223 11.80 1.15 14.47
N SER A 224 11.07 0.30 13.74
CA SER A 224 10.91 0.41 12.29
C SER A 224 10.21 1.70 11.90
N PHE A 225 9.12 2.08 12.60
CA PHE A 225 8.42 3.34 12.33
C PHE A 225 9.32 4.55 12.61
N ASN A 226 10.03 4.55 13.75
CA ASN A 226 10.98 5.61 14.10
C ASN A 226 12.10 5.75 13.06
N SER A 227 12.55 4.62 12.51
CA SER A 227 13.60 4.59 11.49
C SER A 227 13.16 5.26 10.20
N VAL A 228 11.91 5.06 9.76
CA VAL A 228 11.36 5.69 8.54
C VAL A 228 10.88 7.13 8.75
N ALA A 229 10.73 7.60 9.99
CA ALA A 229 10.17 8.91 10.30
C ALA A 229 10.92 10.07 9.61
N GLY A 230 12.24 9.96 9.48
CA GLY A 230 13.06 10.93 8.75
C GLY A 230 12.72 10.98 7.26
N TRP A 231 12.53 9.82 6.63
CA TRP A 231 12.10 9.74 5.22
C TRP A 231 10.70 10.33 5.04
N LEU A 232 9.74 9.97 5.91
CA LEU A 232 8.37 10.50 5.87
C LEU A 232 8.35 12.03 6.00
N SER A 233 9.12 12.57 6.95
CA SER A 233 9.22 14.01 7.20
C SER A 233 9.80 14.74 5.98
N ASN A 234 10.89 14.21 5.41
CA ASN A 234 11.51 14.77 4.21
C ASN A 234 10.57 14.69 3.01
N PHE A 235 9.83 13.59 2.85
CA PHE A 235 8.87 13.40 1.76
C PHE A 235 7.76 14.46 1.80
N VAL A 236 7.17 14.70 2.99
CA VAL A 236 6.16 15.73 3.23
C VAL A 236 6.71 17.13 2.96
N ALA A 237 7.87 17.45 3.53
CA ALA A 237 8.48 18.77 3.43
C ALA A 237 8.90 19.11 1.99
N ALA A 238 9.57 18.19 1.31
CA ALA A 238 10.06 18.41 -0.06
C ALA A 238 8.94 18.63 -1.08
N ARG A 239 7.72 18.15 -0.79
CA ARG A 239 6.55 18.25 -1.66
C ARG A 239 5.51 19.26 -1.16
N GLY A 240 5.79 19.94 -0.04
CA GLY A 240 4.87 20.90 0.57
C GLY A 240 3.49 20.30 0.87
N LEU A 241 3.44 19.04 1.31
CA LEU A 241 2.17 18.34 1.50
C LEU A 241 1.43 18.86 2.74
N THR A 242 0.12 19.04 2.57
CA THR A 242 -0.80 19.44 3.65
C THR A 242 -2.08 18.64 3.52
N PRO A 243 -2.84 18.40 4.60
CA PRO A 243 -4.14 17.75 4.49
C PRO A 243 -5.06 18.45 3.47
N GLN A 244 -5.00 19.79 3.42
CA GLN A 244 -5.80 20.61 2.52
C GLN A 244 -5.44 20.41 1.05
N ASN A 245 -4.16 20.41 0.67
CA ASN A 245 -3.80 20.22 -0.74
C ASN A 245 -4.04 18.79 -1.22
N VAL A 246 -3.89 17.79 -0.35
CA VAL A 246 -4.25 16.39 -0.66
C VAL A 246 -5.76 16.29 -0.90
N ALA A 247 -6.57 16.80 0.04
CA ALA A 247 -8.03 16.80 -0.08
C ALA A 247 -8.53 17.55 -1.33
N ASN A 248 -7.97 18.73 -1.60
CA ASN A 248 -8.34 19.56 -2.76
C ASN A 248 -7.98 18.92 -4.10
N ASN A 249 -6.94 18.09 -4.16
CA ASN A 249 -6.63 17.33 -5.37
C ASN A 249 -7.56 16.13 -5.50
N LEU A 250 -7.83 15.40 -4.42
CA LEU A 250 -8.76 14.27 -4.43
C LEU A 250 -10.18 14.65 -4.88
N SER A 251 -10.70 15.80 -4.46
CA SER A 251 -12.04 16.26 -4.81
C SER A 251 -12.23 16.51 -6.32
N ARG A 252 -11.13 16.64 -7.09
CA ARG A 252 -11.19 16.75 -8.55
C ARG A 252 -11.43 15.41 -9.25
N PHE A 253 -11.11 14.30 -8.58
CA PHE A 253 -11.20 12.95 -9.11
C PHE A 253 -12.34 12.14 -8.49
N ILE A 254 -12.81 12.56 -7.31
CA ILE A 254 -13.86 11.93 -6.53
C ILE A 254 -14.86 13.01 -6.13
N GLU A 255 -16.13 12.85 -6.52
CA GLU A 255 -17.20 13.75 -6.07
C GLU A 255 -17.40 13.60 -4.55
N ILE A 256 -16.83 14.52 -3.78
CA ILE A 256 -16.97 14.59 -2.32
C ILE A 256 -17.57 15.96 -1.99
N ALA A 257 -18.64 15.96 -1.18
CA ALA A 257 -19.22 17.20 -0.68
C ALA A 257 -18.22 17.89 0.27
N GLU A 258 -18.05 19.22 0.14
CA GLU A 258 -17.07 20.01 0.91
C GLU A 258 -17.26 19.89 2.44
N ASP A 259 -18.48 19.62 2.91
CA ASP A 259 -18.82 19.42 4.32
C ASP A 259 -18.46 18.03 4.87
N LYS A 260 -17.86 17.16 4.04
CA LYS A 260 -17.53 15.76 4.38
C LYS A 260 -16.04 15.45 4.32
N LEU A 261 -15.16 16.46 4.26
CA LEU A 261 -13.71 16.27 4.24
C LEU A 261 -13.20 15.47 5.46
N ASP A 262 -13.82 15.63 6.63
CA ASP A 262 -13.47 14.87 7.85
C ASP A 262 -13.70 13.35 7.71
N TYR A 263 -14.52 12.93 6.73
CA TYR A 263 -14.80 11.52 6.43
C TYR A 263 -13.97 11.00 5.26
N LEU A 264 -13.17 11.85 4.60
CA LEU A 264 -12.43 11.50 3.39
C LEU A 264 -11.44 10.36 3.63
N ALA A 265 -10.68 10.41 4.73
CA ALA A 265 -9.75 9.33 5.07
C ALA A 265 -10.48 7.99 5.25
N ALA A 266 -11.57 7.98 6.02
CA ALA A 266 -12.37 6.78 6.26
C ALA A 266 -13.06 6.27 4.98
N PHE A 267 -13.43 7.18 4.07
CA PHE A 267 -13.93 6.83 2.75
C PHE A 267 -12.86 6.15 1.90
N LEU A 268 -11.65 6.70 1.83
CA LEU A 268 -10.54 6.11 1.09
C LEU A 268 -10.16 4.74 1.63
N ASP A 269 -10.05 4.60 2.96
CA ASP A 269 -9.78 3.34 3.64
C ASP A 269 -10.74 2.21 3.23
N MET A 270 -12.00 2.55 2.99
CA MET A 270 -13.04 1.56 2.71
C MET A 270 -13.27 1.31 1.22
N THR A 271 -12.87 2.25 0.36
CA THR A 271 -13.14 2.21 -1.09
C THR A 271 -11.91 1.98 -1.95
N THR A 272 -10.72 2.05 -1.36
CA THR A 272 -9.46 1.87 -2.05
C THR A 272 -8.67 0.70 -1.46
N ASN A 273 -7.98 -0.02 -2.35
CA ASN A 273 -7.06 -1.11 -2.00
C ASN A 273 -5.70 -0.81 -2.64
N TYR A 274 -5.10 0.32 -2.26
CA TYR A 274 -3.93 0.82 -2.96
C TYR A 274 -2.64 0.05 -2.61
N TYR A 275 -2.55 -0.57 -1.41
CA TYR A 275 -1.44 -1.46 -1.08
C TYR A 275 -1.49 -2.72 -1.94
N GLU A 276 -2.67 -3.33 -2.09
CA GLU A 276 -2.84 -4.49 -2.97
C GLU A 276 -2.54 -4.12 -4.44
N HIS A 277 -3.14 -3.04 -4.94
CA HIS A 277 -3.00 -2.63 -6.35
C HIS A 277 -1.54 -2.37 -6.73
N THR A 278 -0.87 -1.48 -6.00
CA THR A 278 0.54 -1.17 -6.26
C THR A 278 1.47 -2.31 -5.86
N GLY A 279 1.08 -3.15 -4.89
CA GLY A 279 1.78 -4.35 -4.47
C GLY A 279 1.87 -5.39 -5.58
N ILE A 280 0.76 -5.66 -6.25
CA ILE A 280 0.72 -6.53 -7.44
C ILE A 280 1.62 -5.96 -8.54
N GLN A 281 1.57 -4.65 -8.80
CA GLN A 281 2.45 -3.99 -9.78
C GLN A 281 3.93 -4.14 -9.40
N THR A 282 4.27 -3.98 -8.11
CA THR A 282 5.65 -4.10 -7.61
C THR A 282 6.18 -5.50 -7.84
N LEU A 283 5.37 -6.51 -7.50
CA LEU A 283 5.74 -7.90 -7.70
C LEU A 283 5.92 -8.23 -9.18
N ALA A 284 5.00 -7.78 -10.03
CA ALA A 284 5.10 -7.97 -11.47
C ALA A 284 6.41 -7.39 -12.02
N ARG A 285 6.71 -6.11 -11.71
CA ARG A 285 7.96 -5.47 -12.11
C ARG A 285 9.17 -6.27 -11.64
N ARG A 286 9.28 -6.58 -10.35
CA ARG A 286 10.44 -7.28 -9.79
C ARG A 286 10.65 -8.68 -10.36
N LEU A 287 9.57 -9.42 -10.56
CA LEU A 287 9.61 -10.74 -11.19
C LEU A 287 10.07 -10.64 -12.65
N ILE A 288 9.60 -9.65 -13.39
CA ILE A 288 9.97 -9.42 -14.79
C ILE A 288 11.42 -8.95 -14.93
N GLU A 289 11.85 -7.98 -14.12
CA GLU A 289 13.24 -7.50 -14.07
C GLU A 289 14.20 -8.67 -13.82
N ARG A 290 13.90 -9.50 -12.82
CA ARG A 290 14.72 -10.67 -12.50
C ARG A 290 14.66 -11.73 -13.60
N ALA A 291 13.47 -12.02 -14.13
CA ALA A 291 13.32 -12.99 -15.21
C ALA A 291 14.11 -12.58 -16.46
N ALA A 292 14.05 -11.30 -16.84
CA ALA A 292 14.79 -10.76 -17.97
C ALA A 292 16.32 -10.77 -17.75
N ALA A 293 16.78 -10.64 -16.50
CA ALA A 293 18.20 -10.75 -16.18
C ALA A 293 18.73 -12.20 -16.13
N GLU A 294 17.84 -13.18 -15.94
CA GLU A 294 18.18 -14.61 -15.85
C GLU A 294 18.11 -15.36 -17.19
N ILE A 295 17.56 -14.73 -18.24
CA ILE A 295 17.46 -15.23 -19.61
C ILE A 295 18.57 -14.59 -20.46
#